data_AF-A0A0N7K0M1-F1
#
_entry.id   AF-A0A0N7K0M1-F1
#
_cell.length_a   1.000
_cell.length_b   1.000
_cell.length_c   1.000
_cell.angle_alpha   90.00
_cell.angle_beta   90.00
_cell.angle_gamma   90.00
#
_symmetry.space_group_name_H-M   'P 1'
#
loop_
_entity.id
_entity.type
_entity.pdbx_description
1 polymer ?
#
loop_
_entity_poly.entity_id
_entity_poly.type
_entity_poly.pdbx_seq_one_letter_code
_entity_poly.pdbx_strand_id
1 'polypeptide(L)'
;MTPHLRVAVRSGLRTVLVRTLATGVLAAACAAPVAAGTAEAAEREVVSVLGAVTPAPPAGSLVTVMADGALAAVNSTDVPLVLAAPDGRDVVRVSARGVEVDAAHPFTFESRNPPDVPTRLPDGVALGAPPRWTVVSQDVSWRWYDPRTRPDAVRAPGGGRPGSSEVVATWSVPIRVGGAALDVSGRLELRRPAGWFRVEPDPAPEGLSMTVAQGPRPSVILSVPETGPVSIAGLDGEPFLRRTAGGAWEADLASRTYRLNLLGSGSPVPAGEGWRPYAAPGPVSWTDARLVPRPDDDTPARWAVPVLLGDREVRLTGGVRHVPQPGESTGPGTDGVQAAALAAVIVLLGATAGALALRNRRLHTERGLVSSRPSSSRPPGANAP
;
A
#
# COMPACT_ATOMS: atom_id res chain seq x y z
N MET A 1 -50.02 64.36 -8.88
CA MET A 1 -49.24 65.49 -9.43
C MET A 1 -47.76 65.18 -9.27
N THR A 2 -47.12 64.71 -10.33
CA THR A 2 -45.68 64.82 -10.56
C THR A 2 -45.31 66.32 -10.67
N PRO A 3 -44.05 66.78 -10.43
CA PRO A 3 -42.89 66.18 -11.11
C PRO A 3 -41.45 66.38 -10.52
N HIS A 4 -40.50 65.76 -11.24
CA HIS A 4 -39.10 66.17 -11.54
C HIS A 4 -37.98 65.87 -10.52
N LEU A 5 -37.12 64.87 -10.82
CA LEU A 5 -35.82 64.94 -11.54
C LEU A 5 -34.65 65.16 -10.53
N ARG A 6 -33.41 64.66 -10.64
CA ARG A 6 -32.59 64.09 -11.71
C ARG A 6 -31.33 63.45 -11.05
N VAL A 7 -30.91 62.27 -11.54
CA VAL A 7 -29.54 61.88 -12.00
C VAL A 7 -28.29 62.16 -11.14
N ALA A 8 -27.52 61.09 -10.85
CA ALA A 8 -26.08 60.88 -11.20
C ALA A 8 -25.45 59.81 -10.27
N VAL A 9 -25.23 58.56 -10.72
CA VAL A 9 -23.94 58.05 -11.27
C VAL A 9 -22.71 58.40 -10.41
N ARG A 10 -22.13 57.40 -9.74
CA ARG A 10 -20.71 57.05 -9.89
C ARG A 10 -20.36 55.71 -9.24
N SER A 11 -19.92 54.81 -10.10
CA SER A 11 -19.19 53.57 -9.88
C SER A 11 -17.94 53.74 -9.01
N GLY A 12 -17.64 52.74 -8.19
CA GLY A 12 -16.33 52.62 -7.54
C GLY A 12 -16.09 51.26 -6.90
N LEU A 13 -15.90 50.23 -7.73
CA LEU A 13 -14.64 49.47 -7.79
C LEU A 13 -13.81 49.49 -6.50
N ARG A 14 -14.17 48.67 -5.50
CA ARG A 14 -13.33 48.48 -4.30
C ARG A 14 -13.71 47.23 -3.50
N THR A 15 -13.70 46.05 -4.14
CA THR A 15 -13.70 44.79 -3.38
C THR A 15 -13.04 43.63 -4.14
N VAL A 16 -11.89 43.88 -4.76
CA VAL A 16 -10.99 42.82 -5.23
C VAL A 16 -9.56 43.23 -4.89
N LEU A 17 -9.15 43.10 -3.63
CA LEU A 17 -7.72 43.04 -3.26
C LEU A 17 -7.47 42.66 -1.77
N VAL A 18 -8.10 41.62 -1.22
CA VAL A 18 -7.75 41.10 0.12
C VAL A 18 -7.62 39.56 0.14
N ARG A 19 -7.40 38.90 -1.00
CA ARG A 19 -7.30 37.43 -1.05
C ARG A 19 -6.09 36.87 -1.80
N THR A 20 -4.98 37.62 -1.82
CA THR A 20 -3.75 37.20 -2.51
C THR A 20 -2.50 37.48 -1.68
N LEU A 21 -2.56 37.25 -0.37
CA LEU A 21 -1.42 37.37 0.55
C LEU A 21 -1.56 36.41 1.75
N ALA A 22 -1.96 35.17 1.46
CA ALA A 22 -1.91 34.07 2.43
C ALA A 22 -1.42 32.74 1.80
N THR A 23 -0.89 32.79 0.58
CA THR A 23 -0.47 31.61 -0.20
C THR A 23 1.04 31.56 -0.45
N GLY A 24 1.83 32.38 0.25
CA GLY A 24 3.24 32.61 -0.09
C GLY A 24 4.29 32.20 0.94
N VAL A 25 3.92 31.69 2.13
CA VAL A 25 4.90 31.44 3.22
C VAL A 25 4.86 30.02 3.80
N LEU A 26 3.96 29.14 3.34
CA LEU A 26 3.89 27.75 3.84
C LEU A 26 4.64 26.70 3.00
N ALA A 27 5.57 27.11 2.14
CA ALA A 27 6.31 26.19 1.26
C ALA A 27 7.79 25.97 1.63
N ALA A 28 8.29 26.59 2.71
CA ALA A 28 9.73 26.64 3.01
C ALA A 28 10.17 25.99 4.34
N ALA A 29 9.34 25.19 5.00
CA ALA A 29 9.65 24.64 6.34
C ALA A 29 9.73 23.11 6.45
N CYS A 30 9.71 22.36 5.34
CA CYS A 30 9.84 20.89 5.38
C CYS A 30 10.96 20.39 4.45
N ALA A 31 12.15 20.96 4.59
CA ALA A 31 13.38 20.32 4.14
C ALA A 31 14.21 19.97 5.38
N ALA A 32 13.63 19.15 6.26
CA ALA A 32 14.48 18.42 7.20
C ALA A 32 15.38 17.52 6.34
N PRO A 33 16.71 17.48 6.58
CA PRO A 33 17.53 16.46 5.97
C PRO A 33 16.93 15.12 6.35
N VAL A 34 16.49 14.35 5.36
CA VAL A 34 16.32 12.92 5.53
C VAL A 34 17.71 12.44 5.90
N ALA A 35 17.97 12.35 7.20
CA ALA A 35 19.13 11.63 7.69
C ALA A 35 19.07 10.29 6.99
N ALA A 36 20.07 10.01 6.16
CA ALA A 36 20.27 8.68 5.63
C ALA A 36 20.25 7.77 6.86
N GLY A 37 19.14 7.04 7.02
CA GLY A 37 19.04 6.02 8.03
C GLY A 37 20.29 5.19 7.88
N THR A 38 21.01 5.00 8.98
CA THR A 38 22.10 4.03 9.03
C THR A 38 21.62 2.80 8.29
N ALA A 39 22.38 2.40 7.27
CA ALA A 39 22.22 1.13 6.58
C ALA A 39 22.52 0.01 7.59
N GLU A 40 21.62 -0.13 8.56
CA GLU A 40 21.51 -1.28 9.43
C GLU A 40 21.23 -2.42 8.47
N ALA A 41 22.22 -3.33 8.40
CA ALA A 41 22.33 -4.51 7.55
C ALA A 41 21.10 -4.77 6.67
N ALA A 42 21.27 -4.74 5.35
CA ALA A 42 20.34 -5.37 4.41
C ALA A 42 20.08 -6.80 4.91
N GLU A 43 19.00 -6.94 5.68
CA GLU A 43 18.81 -8.08 6.56
C GLU A 43 18.61 -9.28 5.65
N ARG A 44 19.34 -10.36 5.93
CA ARG A 44 19.17 -11.62 5.22
C ARG A 44 17.74 -12.09 5.45
N GLU A 45 16.89 -11.90 4.47
CA GLU A 45 15.47 -12.22 4.62
C GLU A 45 15.28 -13.67 4.18
N VAL A 46 15.14 -14.58 5.15
CA VAL A 46 14.61 -15.92 4.88
C VAL A 46 13.10 -15.77 4.76
N VAL A 47 12.59 -15.86 3.54
CA VAL A 47 11.16 -15.72 3.25
C VAL A 47 10.55 -17.05 2.87
N SER A 48 9.29 -17.23 3.26
CA SER A 48 8.49 -18.35 2.80
C SER A 48 7.84 -18.01 1.46
N VAL A 49 7.98 -18.90 0.49
CA VAL A 49 7.43 -18.77 -0.85
C VAL A 49 6.54 -19.97 -1.13
N LEU A 50 5.26 -19.70 -1.44
CA LEU A 50 4.34 -20.74 -1.88
C LEU A 50 4.81 -21.31 -3.23
N GLY A 51 4.92 -22.63 -3.30
CA GLY A 51 5.18 -23.35 -4.54
C GLY A 51 3.88 -23.73 -5.24
N ALA A 52 3.10 -24.62 -4.63
CA ALA A 52 1.88 -25.14 -5.21
C ALA A 52 0.86 -25.59 -4.14
N VAL A 53 -0.39 -25.74 -4.56
CA VAL A 53 -1.42 -26.47 -3.81
C VAL A 53 -1.88 -27.62 -4.69
N THR A 54 -1.68 -28.86 -4.24
CA THR A 54 -1.89 -30.07 -5.05
C THR A 54 -2.82 -31.06 -4.36
N PRO A 55 -3.94 -31.49 -4.99
CA PRO A 55 -4.48 -30.95 -6.25
C PRO A 55 -4.90 -29.47 -6.09
N ALA A 56 -5.17 -28.81 -7.22
CA ALA A 56 -5.64 -27.44 -7.20
C ALA A 56 -6.91 -27.31 -6.33
N PRO A 57 -7.01 -26.25 -5.51
CA PRO A 57 -8.19 -26.05 -4.67
C PRO A 57 -9.44 -25.85 -5.53
N PRO A 58 -10.63 -26.25 -5.04
CA PRO A 58 -11.87 -26.03 -5.78
C PRO A 58 -12.14 -24.54 -5.97
N ALA A 59 -12.95 -24.20 -6.97
CA ALA A 59 -13.38 -22.82 -7.20
C ALA A 59 -13.96 -22.20 -5.91
N GLY A 60 -13.56 -20.97 -5.60
CA GLY A 60 -13.94 -20.29 -4.36
C GLY A 60 -13.01 -20.55 -3.17
N SER A 61 -12.08 -21.51 -3.27
CA SER A 61 -10.99 -21.72 -2.31
C SER A 61 -9.66 -21.13 -2.79
N LEU A 62 -8.87 -20.61 -1.86
CA LEU A 62 -7.54 -20.05 -2.10
C LEU A 62 -6.67 -20.32 -0.89
N VAL A 63 -5.41 -20.68 -1.10
CA VAL A 63 -4.36 -20.69 -0.06
C VAL A 63 -3.16 -19.92 -0.57
N THR A 64 -2.56 -19.10 0.29
CA THR A 64 -1.42 -18.24 -0.05
C THR A 64 -0.47 -18.07 1.13
N VAL A 65 0.75 -17.58 0.84
CA VAL A 65 1.74 -17.17 1.84
C VAL A 65 1.82 -15.64 1.82
N MET A 66 1.71 -15.04 3.00
CA MET A 66 1.80 -13.60 3.21
C MET A 66 3.27 -13.17 3.30
N ALA A 67 3.57 -11.89 3.05
CA ALA A 67 4.97 -11.42 3.08
C ALA A 67 5.65 -11.59 4.46
N ASP A 68 4.89 -11.58 5.54
CA ASP A 68 5.40 -11.84 6.89
C ASP A 68 5.41 -13.34 7.24
N GLY A 69 5.27 -14.21 6.24
CA GLY A 69 5.37 -15.67 6.32
C GLY A 69 4.16 -16.40 6.90
N ALA A 70 3.09 -15.70 7.28
CA ALA A 70 1.83 -16.35 7.64
C ALA A 70 1.24 -17.06 6.40
N LEU A 71 0.62 -18.22 6.60
CA LEU A 71 -0.31 -18.79 5.63
C LEU A 71 -1.68 -18.11 5.79
N ALA A 72 -2.38 -17.99 4.67
CA ALA A 72 -3.76 -17.53 4.66
C ALA A 72 -4.59 -18.39 3.72
N ALA A 73 -5.81 -18.70 4.15
CA ALA A 73 -6.78 -19.47 3.39
C ALA A 73 -8.08 -18.67 3.27
N VAL A 74 -8.72 -18.79 2.11
CA VAL A 74 -10.08 -18.31 1.84
C VAL A 74 -10.88 -19.50 1.36
N ASN A 75 -12.12 -19.65 1.83
CA ASN A 75 -13.05 -20.62 1.26
C ASN A 75 -14.48 -20.10 1.30
N SER A 76 -14.97 -19.66 0.14
CA SER A 76 -16.34 -19.16 -0.02
C SER A 76 -17.37 -20.27 -0.31
N THR A 77 -17.02 -21.55 -0.13
CA THR A 77 -17.93 -22.68 -0.39
C THR A 77 -18.50 -23.25 0.91
N ASP A 78 -19.64 -23.94 0.84
CA ASP A 78 -20.23 -24.64 2.00
C ASP A 78 -19.42 -25.85 2.48
N VAL A 79 -18.54 -26.38 1.62
CA VAL A 79 -17.67 -27.51 1.93
C VAL A 79 -16.44 -26.96 2.66
N PRO A 80 -16.20 -27.31 3.93
CA PRO A 80 -15.14 -26.68 4.70
C PRO A 80 -13.75 -27.03 4.17
N LEU A 81 -12.90 -26.00 4.09
CA LEU A 81 -11.45 -26.14 4.05
C LEU A 81 -10.99 -26.32 5.49
N VAL A 82 -10.36 -27.45 5.77
CA VAL A 82 -9.96 -27.88 7.10
C VAL A 82 -8.45 -27.84 7.22
N LEU A 83 -7.99 -27.20 8.28
CA LEU A 83 -6.58 -27.11 8.63
C LEU A 83 -6.31 -28.04 9.80
N ALA A 84 -5.30 -28.89 9.64
CA ALA A 84 -4.85 -29.80 10.67
C ALA A 84 -3.58 -29.26 11.34
N ALA A 85 -3.52 -29.39 12.66
CA ALA A 85 -2.31 -29.19 13.43
C ALA A 85 -1.25 -30.27 13.06
N PRO A 86 0.03 -30.08 13.43
CA PRO A 86 1.10 -31.04 13.14
C PRO A 86 0.86 -32.45 13.69
N ASP A 87 0.07 -32.60 14.74
CA ASP A 87 -0.36 -33.88 15.30
C ASP A 87 -1.49 -34.56 14.51
N GLY A 88 -1.96 -33.93 13.43
CA GLY A 88 -3.01 -34.41 12.53
C GLY A 88 -4.43 -34.04 12.95
N ARG A 89 -4.63 -33.37 14.10
CA ARG A 89 -5.94 -32.98 14.59
C ARG A 89 -6.48 -31.78 13.82
N ASP A 90 -7.77 -31.83 13.46
CA ASP A 90 -8.47 -30.69 12.88
C ASP A 90 -8.60 -29.57 13.90
N VAL A 91 -8.15 -28.38 13.53
CA VAL A 91 -8.10 -27.23 14.43
C VAL A 91 -8.79 -25.99 13.88
N VAL A 92 -8.94 -25.89 12.56
CA VAL A 92 -9.66 -24.78 11.93
C VAL A 92 -10.48 -25.29 10.76
N ARG A 93 -11.67 -24.72 10.59
CA ARG A 93 -12.55 -24.92 9.43
C ARG A 93 -12.94 -23.57 8.87
N VAL A 94 -12.72 -23.38 7.57
CA VAL A 94 -13.11 -22.18 6.82
C VAL A 94 -14.16 -22.58 5.81
N SER A 95 -15.31 -21.90 5.81
CA SER A 95 -16.42 -22.15 4.87
C SER A 95 -17.20 -20.87 4.59
N ALA A 96 -18.20 -20.93 3.70
CA ALA A 96 -19.14 -19.85 3.44
C ALA A 96 -19.89 -19.36 4.69
N ARG A 97 -19.93 -20.16 5.77
CA ARG A 97 -20.56 -19.80 7.05
C ARG A 97 -19.64 -19.05 8.01
N GLY A 98 -18.36 -18.93 7.66
CA GLY A 98 -17.34 -18.29 8.49
C GLY A 98 -16.19 -19.22 8.87
N VAL A 99 -15.53 -18.88 9.98
CA VAL A 99 -14.42 -19.65 10.55
C VAL A 99 -14.82 -20.26 11.89
N GLU A 100 -14.62 -21.57 12.00
CA GLU A 100 -14.69 -22.32 13.25
C GLU A 100 -13.29 -22.80 13.65
N VAL A 101 -13.00 -22.80 14.95
CA VAL A 101 -11.73 -23.33 15.48
C VAL A 101 -11.97 -24.28 16.63
N ASP A 102 -11.06 -25.23 16.82
CA ASP A 102 -11.01 -26.05 18.02
C ASP A 102 -10.35 -25.25 19.16
N ALA A 103 -11.17 -24.63 19.99
CA ALA A 103 -10.75 -23.80 21.12
C ALA A 103 -10.21 -24.61 22.32
N ALA A 104 -10.06 -25.93 22.19
CA ALA A 104 -9.40 -26.79 23.19
C ALA A 104 -7.97 -27.18 22.79
N HIS A 105 -7.54 -26.88 21.56
CA HIS A 105 -6.23 -27.29 21.05
C HIS A 105 -5.17 -26.17 21.13
N PRO A 106 -3.95 -26.42 21.64
CA PRO A 106 -2.89 -25.41 21.75
C PRO A 106 -2.55 -24.69 20.43
N PHE A 107 -2.47 -25.45 19.33
CA PHE A 107 -2.15 -24.92 18.00
C PHE A 107 -3.10 -23.79 17.56
N THR A 108 -4.37 -23.81 17.98
CA THR A 108 -5.35 -22.75 17.67
C THR A 108 -4.91 -21.38 18.19
N PHE A 109 -4.15 -21.34 19.27
CA PHE A 109 -3.65 -20.12 19.89
C PHE A 109 -2.25 -19.79 19.41
N GLU A 110 -1.36 -20.78 19.39
CA GLU A 110 0.04 -20.62 19.00
C GLU A 110 0.18 -20.14 17.55
N SER A 111 -0.66 -20.65 16.65
CA SER A 111 -0.62 -20.27 15.24
C SER A 111 -1.24 -18.90 14.92
N ARG A 112 -1.82 -18.19 15.89
CA ARG A 112 -2.36 -16.83 15.66
C ARG A 112 -1.29 -15.75 15.75
N ASN A 113 -0.23 -16.03 16.47
CA ASN A 113 0.83 -15.08 16.74
C ASN A 113 2.07 -15.42 15.91
N PRO A 114 2.88 -14.42 15.51
CA PRO A 114 4.19 -14.68 14.94
C PRO A 114 5.05 -15.57 15.88
N PRO A 115 5.99 -16.37 15.34
CA PRO A 115 6.78 -17.32 16.14
C PRO A 115 7.47 -16.71 17.36
N ASP A 116 7.92 -15.45 17.26
CA ASP A 116 8.67 -14.76 18.31
C ASP A 116 7.78 -14.11 19.38
N VAL A 117 6.46 -14.30 19.29
CA VAL A 117 5.49 -13.74 20.23
C VAL A 117 4.97 -14.86 21.14
N PRO A 118 5.37 -14.88 22.43
CA PRO A 118 4.93 -15.91 23.37
C PRO A 118 3.40 -15.94 23.48
N THR A 119 2.82 -17.14 23.40
CA THR A 119 1.38 -17.33 23.52
C THR A 119 1.04 -17.90 24.90
N ARG A 120 0.15 -17.22 25.64
CA ARG A 120 -0.44 -17.76 26.86
C ARG A 120 -1.64 -18.64 26.51
N LEU A 121 -1.61 -19.91 26.90
CA LEU A 121 -2.72 -20.83 26.72
C LEU A 121 -3.80 -20.60 27.79
N PRO A 122 -5.09 -20.51 27.44
CA PRO A 122 -6.18 -20.53 28.40
C PRO A 122 -6.28 -21.86 29.17
N ASP A 123 -6.96 -21.84 30.32
CA ASP A 123 -7.24 -23.05 31.09
C ASP A 123 -8.05 -24.07 30.27
N GLY A 124 -7.70 -25.35 30.43
CA GLY A 124 -8.35 -26.46 29.72
C GLY A 124 -7.92 -26.65 28.26
N VAL A 125 -6.95 -25.86 27.76
CA VAL A 125 -6.32 -26.07 26.46
C VAL A 125 -5.14 -27.03 26.58
N ALA A 126 -5.21 -28.17 25.90
CA ALA A 126 -4.17 -29.20 25.92
C ALA A 126 -4.27 -30.11 24.68
N LEU A 127 -3.15 -30.72 24.26
CA LEU A 127 -3.12 -31.62 23.08
C LEU A 127 -4.17 -32.75 23.18
N GLY A 128 -4.37 -33.30 24.38
CA GLY A 128 -5.35 -34.37 24.63
C GLY A 128 -6.75 -33.91 25.02
N ALA A 129 -7.03 -32.61 25.11
CA ALA A 129 -8.36 -32.13 25.51
C ALA A 129 -9.40 -32.46 24.43
N PRO A 130 -10.66 -32.79 24.76
CA PRO A 130 -11.69 -33.07 23.75
C PRO A 130 -11.97 -31.83 22.87
N PRO A 131 -12.29 -31.99 21.57
CA PRO A 131 -12.52 -30.87 20.67
C PRO A 131 -13.65 -29.95 21.14
N ARG A 132 -13.41 -28.63 21.04
CA ARG A 132 -14.39 -27.59 21.36
C ARG A 132 -14.49 -26.60 20.19
N TRP A 133 -15.29 -26.97 19.19
CA TRP A 133 -15.54 -26.12 18.03
C TRP A 133 -16.28 -24.84 18.40
N THR A 134 -15.69 -23.70 18.04
CA THR A 134 -16.22 -22.38 18.32
C THR A 134 -16.15 -21.54 17.05
N VAL A 135 -17.25 -20.88 16.68
CA VAL A 135 -17.27 -19.90 15.60
C VAL A 135 -16.54 -18.65 16.09
N VAL A 136 -15.52 -18.22 15.35
CA VAL A 136 -14.67 -17.06 15.71
C VAL A 136 -14.76 -15.91 14.70
N SER A 137 -15.30 -16.16 13.52
CA SER A 137 -15.58 -15.12 12.53
C SER A 137 -16.72 -15.54 11.59
N GLN A 138 -17.43 -14.55 11.04
CA GLN A 138 -18.37 -14.71 9.93
C GLN A 138 -17.70 -14.52 8.56
N ASP A 139 -16.45 -14.07 8.54
CA ASP A 139 -15.64 -13.95 7.32
C ASP A 139 -15.17 -15.32 6.83
N VAL A 140 -14.91 -15.42 5.53
CA VAL A 140 -14.55 -16.68 4.85
C VAL A 140 -13.05 -16.87 4.71
N SER A 141 -12.26 -16.25 5.58
CA SER A 141 -10.80 -16.33 5.56
C SER A 141 -10.19 -16.58 6.93
N TRP A 142 -9.11 -17.36 6.96
CA TRP A 142 -8.30 -17.59 8.14
C TRP A 142 -6.82 -17.39 7.83
N ARG A 143 -6.08 -16.82 8.77
CA ARG A 143 -4.65 -16.58 8.68
C ARG A 143 -3.95 -17.18 9.88
N TRP A 144 -2.83 -17.86 9.66
CA TRP A 144 -2.08 -18.52 10.72
C TRP A 144 -0.59 -18.63 10.39
N TYR A 145 0.24 -18.71 11.43
CA TYR A 145 1.66 -19.01 11.35
C TYR A 145 1.84 -20.51 11.57
N ASP A 146 2.22 -21.23 10.51
CA ASP A 146 2.43 -22.67 10.59
C ASP A 146 3.91 -22.98 10.85
N PRO A 147 4.26 -23.70 11.92
CA PRO A 147 5.65 -24.03 12.24
C PRO A 147 6.31 -24.86 11.13
N ARG A 148 5.55 -25.61 10.33
CA ARG A 148 6.11 -26.38 9.20
C ARG A 148 6.68 -25.48 8.11
N THR A 149 6.18 -24.24 7.98
CA THR A 149 6.69 -23.27 6.99
C THR A 149 7.97 -22.57 7.43
N ARG A 150 8.39 -22.75 8.69
CA ARG A 150 9.59 -22.15 9.28
C ARG A 150 10.28 -23.16 10.20
N PRO A 151 10.99 -24.16 9.66
CA PRO A 151 11.70 -25.10 10.50
C PRO A 151 12.83 -24.38 11.24
N ASP A 152 12.84 -24.43 12.57
CA ASP A 152 13.84 -23.78 13.43
C ASP A 152 15.29 -24.18 13.11
N ALA A 153 15.47 -25.30 12.41
CA ALA A 153 16.77 -25.87 12.06
C ALA A 153 17.40 -25.31 10.77
N VAL A 154 16.73 -24.40 10.05
CA VAL A 154 17.27 -23.86 8.78
C VAL A 154 18.35 -22.82 9.08
N ARG A 155 19.60 -23.25 9.09
CA ARG A 155 20.75 -22.34 9.09
C ARG A 155 20.95 -21.78 7.69
N ALA A 156 20.65 -20.50 7.52
CA ALA A 156 20.97 -19.76 6.31
C ALA A 156 22.50 -19.79 6.08
N PRO A 157 22.99 -20.31 4.94
CA PRO A 157 24.42 -20.28 4.64
C PRO A 157 24.93 -18.83 4.61
N GLY A 158 26.14 -18.62 5.14
CA GLY A 158 26.82 -17.34 5.08
C GLY A 158 27.35 -17.03 3.68
N GLY A 159 27.52 -15.75 3.34
CA GLY A 159 28.02 -15.32 2.03
C GLY A 159 26.93 -15.27 0.96
N GLY A 160 27.32 -15.13 -0.32
CA GLY A 160 26.47 -15.10 -1.52
C GLY A 160 26.37 -13.73 -2.20
N ARG A 161 25.98 -13.72 -3.49
CA ARG A 161 25.93 -12.50 -4.32
C ARG A 161 24.72 -11.63 -3.94
N PRO A 162 24.85 -10.31 -3.78
CA PRO A 162 23.69 -9.42 -3.70
C PRO A 162 22.73 -9.68 -4.87
N GLY A 163 21.43 -9.73 -4.57
CA GLY A 163 20.38 -9.99 -5.56
C GLY A 163 20.11 -11.46 -5.82
N SER A 164 20.92 -12.37 -5.26
CA SER A 164 20.64 -13.80 -5.36
C SER A 164 19.53 -14.24 -4.39
N SER A 165 18.78 -15.23 -4.84
CA SER A 165 17.90 -16.05 -4.01
C SER A 165 18.46 -17.47 -3.95
N GLU A 166 18.40 -18.10 -2.78
CA GLU A 166 18.84 -19.47 -2.58
C GLU A 166 17.79 -20.25 -1.80
N VAL A 167 17.38 -21.40 -2.33
CA VAL A 167 16.44 -22.29 -1.63
C VAL A 167 17.18 -22.99 -0.50
N VAL A 168 16.79 -22.71 0.74
CA VAL A 168 17.43 -23.27 1.95
C VAL A 168 16.64 -24.41 2.57
N ALA A 169 15.33 -24.50 2.30
CA ALA A 169 14.50 -25.61 2.70
C ALA A 169 13.24 -25.70 1.83
N THR A 170 12.57 -26.85 1.87
CA THR A 170 11.20 -27.03 1.37
C THR A 170 10.28 -27.34 2.53
N TRP A 171 8.99 -27.05 2.37
CA TRP A 171 7.97 -27.32 3.38
C TRP A 171 6.67 -27.77 2.74
N SER A 172 5.85 -28.45 3.53
CA SER A 172 4.53 -28.96 3.15
C SER A 172 3.58 -28.84 4.35
N VAL A 173 2.35 -28.40 4.07
CA VAL A 173 1.26 -28.27 5.03
C VAL A 173 0.04 -29.00 4.47
N PRO A 174 -0.35 -30.16 5.02
CA PRO A 174 -1.57 -30.84 4.62
C PRO A 174 -2.80 -30.04 5.05
N ILE A 175 -3.73 -29.88 4.13
CA ILE A 175 -5.09 -29.38 4.38
C ILE A 175 -6.10 -30.36 3.77
N ARG A 176 -7.38 -30.18 4.09
CA ARG A 176 -8.46 -30.96 3.46
C ARG A 176 -9.57 -30.06 2.96
N VAL A 177 -10.22 -30.45 1.86
CA VAL A 177 -11.49 -29.84 1.42
C VAL A 177 -12.46 -30.95 1.09
N GLY A 178 -13.60 -31.00 1.78
CA GLY A 178 -14.60 -32.05 1.56
C GLY A 178 -14.07 -33.48 1.78
N GLY A 179 -13.12 -33.64 2.69
CA GLY A 179 -12.45 -34.92 2.96
C GLY A 179 -11.31 -35.28 1.99
N ALA A 180 -11.18 -34.60 0.84
CA ALA A 180 -10.04 -34.76 -0.04
C ALA A 180 -8.81 -34.08 0.56
N ALA A 181 -7.67 -34.79 0.57
CA ALA A 181 -6.39 -34.24 1.02
C ALA A 181 -5.79 -33.34 -0.07
N LEU A 182 -5.34 -32.15 0.33
CA LEU A 182 -4.53 -31.25 -0.49
C LEU A 182 -3.21 -31.00 0.23
N ASP A 183 -2.14 -30.93 -0.53
CA ASP A 183 -0.82 -30.56 -0.06
C ASP A 183 -0.50 -29.12 -0.45
N VAL A 184 -0.29 -28.25 0.55
CA VAL A 184 0.20 -26.88 0.35
C VAL A 184 1.71 -26.92 0.52
N SER A 185 2.45 -26.84 -0.57
CA SER A 185 3.90 -26.95 -0.57
C SER A 185 4.57 -25.66 -1.01
N GLY A 186 5.78 -25.47 -0.51
CA GLY A 186 6.60 -24.33 -0.86
C GLY A 186 8.03 -24.48 -0.40
N ARG A 187 8.72 -23.35 -0.32
CA ARG A 187 10.13 -23.29 -0.02
C ARG A 187 10.47 -22.09 0.84
N LEU A 188 11.57 -22.22 1.57
CA LEU A 188 12.25 -21.11 2.20
C LEU A 188 13.36 -20.63 1.28
N GLU A 189 13.31 -19.34 0.96
CA GLU A 189 14.32 -18.67 0.15
C GLU A 189 15.11 -17.71 1.03
N LEU A 190 16.43 -17.89 1.08
CA LEU A 190 17.34 -16.88 1.58
C LEU A 190 17.52 -15.83 0.49
N ARG A 191 16.96 -14.65 0.71
CA ARG A 191 17.11 -13.51 -0.19
C ARG A 191 18.23 -12.60 0.28
N ARG A 192 19.10 -12.24 -0.65
CA ARG A 192 20.16 -11.25 -0.44
C ARG A 192 19.74 -9.98 -1.17
N PRO A 193 19.29 -8.93 -0.47
CA PRO A 193 18.86 -7.71 -1.14
C PRO A 193 20.03 -7.13 -1.97
N ALA A 194 19.84 -6.87 -3.26
CA ALA A 194 20.78 -6.09 -4.09
C ALA A 194 20.38 -4.61 -4.23
N GLY A 195 19.26 -4.22 -3.62
CA GLY A 195 18.60 -2.95 -3.86
C GLY A 195 17.10 -3.12 -3.87
N TRP A 196 16.41 -2.15 -4.46
CA TRP A 196 14.95 -2.10 -4.53
C TRP A 196 14.47 -2.17 -5.96
N PHE A 197 13.22 -2.55 -6.15
CA PHE A 197 12.61 -2.54 -7.46
C PHE A 197 11.87 -1.24 -7.69
N ARG A 198 11.95 -0.76 -8.94
CA ARG A 198 11.17 0.37 -9.42
C ARG A 198 10.23 -0.14 -10.50
N VAL A 199 8.95 0.15 -10.31
CA VAL A 199 7.93 -0.11 -11.33
C VAL A 199 7.76 1.14 -12.18
N GLU A 200 7.96 1.00 -13.48
CA GLU A 200 7.86 2.10 -14.45
C GLU A 200 6.67 1.86 -15.36
N PRO A 201 5.60 2.67 -15.23
CA PRO A 201 4.46 2.58 -16.14
C PRO A 201 4.84 3.08 -17.53
N ASP A 202 4.35 2.39 -18.56
CA ASP A 202 4.30 2.97 -19.91
C ASP A 202 3.26 4.10 -19.94
N PRO A 203 3.26 4.96 -20.97
CA PRO A 203 2.19 5.93 -21.17
C PRO A 203 0.81 5.28 -21.10
N ALA A 204 -0.08 5.83 -20.27
CA ALA A 204 -1.43 5.31 -20.11
C ALA A 204 -2.21 5.40 -21.45
N PRO A 205 -3.08 4.42 -21.75
CA PRO A 205 -3.96 4.51 -22.92
C PRO A 205 -4.84 5.77 -22.89
N GLU A 206 -5.26 6.24 -24.07
CA GLU A 206 -6.19 7.36 -24.20
C GLU A 206 -7.46 7.14 -23.35
N GLY A 207 -7.85 8.19 -22.61
CA GLY A 207 -8.97 8.17 -21.67
C GLY A 207 -8.59 7.73 -20.26
N LEU A 208 -7.31 7.44 -19.98
CA LEU A 208 -6.83 7.04 -18.65
C LEU A 208 -5.60 7.86 -18.22
N SER A 209 -5.46 8.03 -16.91
CA SER A 209 -4.20 8.47 -16.29
C SER A 209 -3.81 7.46 -15.22
N MET A 210 -2.54 7.09 -15.20
CA MET A 210 -2.00 6.07 -14.31
C MET A 210 -0.72 6.58 -13.66
N THR A 211 -0.58 6.33 -12.37
CA THR A 211 0.69 6.40 -11.65
C THR A 211 0.89 5.12 -10.85
N VAL A 212 2.14 4.85 -10.48
CA VAL A 212 2.48 3.72 -9.62
C VAL A 212 3.10 4.24 -8.34
N ALA A 213 2.45 3.97 -7.21
CA ALA A 213 3.02 4.17 -5.89
C ALA A 213 4.10 3.10 -5.66
N GLN A 214 5.34 3.54 -5.47
CA GLN A 214 6.47 2.65 -5.24
C GLN A 214 6.46 2.13 -3.79
N GLY A 215 7.06 0.96 -3.59
CA GLY A 215 7.24 0.37 -2.26
C GLY A 215 7.48 -1.15 -2.37
N PRO A 216 7.60 -1.85 -1.23
CA PRO A 216 7.73 -3.31 -1.19
C PRO A 216 6.55 -4.02 -1.86
N ARG A 217 5.39 -3.35 -1.89
CA ARG A 217 4.17 -3.76 -2.60
C ARG A 217 3.68 -2.59 -3.44
N PRO A 218 4.18 -2.46 -4.68
CA PRO A 218 3.79 -1.36 -5.55
C PRO A 218 2.29 -1.39 -5.83
N SER A 219 1.68 -0.21 -5.88
CA SER A 219 0.25 -0.06 -6.11
C SER A 219 -0.02 0.79 -7.34
N VAL A 220 -0.96 0.37 -8.16
CA VAL A 220 -1.45 1.17 -9.29
C VAL A 220 -2.42 2.21 -8.73
N ILE A 221 -2.35 3.44 -9.23
CA ILE A 221 -3.36 4.48 -9.02
C ILE A 221 -3.90 4.86 -10.38
N LEU A 222 -5.18 4.58 -10.62
CA LEU A 222 -5.85 4.82 -11.89
C LEU A 222 -6.88 5.96 -11.73
N SER A 223 -6.78 6.96 -12.60
CA SER A 223 -7.77 8.03 -12.74
C SER A 223 -8.49 7.90 -14.08
N VAL A 224 -9.82 7.96 -14.04
CA VAL A 224 -10.70 7.89 -15.21
C VAL A 224 -11.45 9.22 -15.32
N PRO A 225 -11.03 10.14 -16.22
CA PRO A 225 -11.62 11.47 -16.34
C PRO A 225 -13.05 11.46 -16.89
N GLU A 226 -13.36 10.56 -17.83
CA GLU A 226 -14.66 10.52 -18.49
C GLU A 226 -15.72 9.80 -17.66
N THR A 227 -16.98 10.17 -17.80
CA THR A 227 -18.11 9.44 -17.25
C THR A 227 -18.44 8.26 -18.18
N GLY A 228 -18.05 7.06 -17.78
CA GLY A 228 -18.32 5.84 -18.54
C GLY A 228 -18.02 4.59 -17.72
N PRO A 229 -18.60 3.44 -18.07
CA PRO A 229 -18.32 2.18 -17.40
C PRO A 229 -16.87 1.80 -17.64
N VAL A 230 -16.17 1.49 -16.54
CA VAL A 230 -14.80 0.96 -16.57
C VAL A 230 -14.77 -0.32 -15.76
N SER A 231 -14.13 -1.36 -16.29
CA SER A 231 -13.86 -2.59 -15.55
C SER A 231 -12.37 -2.93 -15.63
N ILE A 232 -11.78 -3.34 -14.53
CA ILE A 232 -10.38 -3.74 -14.42
C ILE A 232 -10.37 -5.25 -14.18
N ALA A 233 -9.58 -5.97 -14.97
CA ALA A 233 -9.42 -7.41 -14.81
C ALA A 233 -8.42 -7.77 -13.72
N GLY A 234 -8.72 -8.83 -12.99
CA GLY A 234 -7.86 -9.44 -11.99
C GLY A 234 -6.70 -10.23 -12.59
N LEU A 235 -6.09 -11.07 -11.76
CA LEU A 235 -4.91 -11.87 -12.09
C LEU A 235 -5.21 -12.99 -13.08
N ASP A 236 -6.41 -13.56 -13.01
CA ASP A 236 -6.84 -14.68 -13.83
C ASP A 236 -7.73 -14.21 -15.00
N GLY A 237 -7.77 -12.89 -15.24
CA GLY A 237 -8.61 -12.25 -16.26
C GLY A 237 -10.07 -12.05 -15.82
N GLU A 238 -10.40 -12.39 -14.57
CA GLU A 238 -11.73 -12.24 -14.01
C GLU A 238 -12.07 -10.75 -13.74
N PRO A 239 -13.36 -10.37 -13.66
CA PRO A 239 -13.73 -9.03 -13.20
C PRO A 239 -13.18 -8.79 -11.79
N PHE A 240 -12.44 -7.70 -11.60
CA PHE A 240 -11.90 -7.32 -10.29
C PHE A 240 -12.54 -6.04 -9.78
N LEU A 241 -12.29 -4.91 -10.44
CA LEU A 241 -12.88 -3.62 -10.08
C LEU A 241 -13.80 -3.14 -11.18
N ARG A 242 -14.90 -2.48 -10.82
CA ARG A 242 -15.72 -1.75 -11.78
C ARG A 242 -16.09 -0.38 -11.25
N ARG A 243 -16.25 0.55 -12.18
CA ARG A 243 -16.75 1.89 -11.91
C ARG A 243 -18.25 1.94 -12.18
N THR A 244 -19.01 2.33 -11.16
CA THR A 244 -20.46 2.52 -11.23
C THR A 244 -20.82 3.78 -12.03
N ALA A 245 -22.09 3.92 -12.43
CA ALA A 245 -22.59 5.13 -13.10
C ALA A 245 -22.41 6.41 -12.25
N GLY A 246 -22.45 6.29 -10.92
CA GLY A 246 -22.16 7.40 -9.99
C GLY A 246 -20.67 7.71 -9.81
N GLY A 247 -19.79 7.00 -10.51
CA GLY A 247 -18.34 7.20 -10.49
C GLY A 247 -17.62 6.49 -9.36
N ALA A 248 -18.33 5.92 -8.38
CA ALA A 248 -17.78 5.10 -7.31
C ALA A 248 -17.26 3.75 -7.82
N TRP A 249 -16.37 3.12 -7.08
CA TRP A 249 -15.77 1.84 -7.41
C TRP A 249 -16.31 0.72 -6.57
N GLU A 250 -16.53 -0.43 -7.20
CA GLU A 250 -16.88 -1.68 -6.55
C GLU A 250 -15.84 -2.75 -6.89
N ALA A 251 -15.63 -3.69 -5.98
CA ALA A 251 -14.79 -4.87 -6.17
C ALA A 251 -15.65 -6.14 -6.15
N ASP A 252 -15.35 -7.09 -7.02
CA ASP A 252 -16.02 -8.39 -7.04
C ASP A 252 -15.45 -9.30 -5.94
N LEU A 253 -16.33 -9.84 -5.08
CA LEU A 253 -15.95 -10.81 -4.05
C LEU A 253 -15.45 -12.15 -4.62
N ALA A 254 -15.77 -12.47 -5.86
CA ALA A 254 -15.22 -13.62 -6.56
C ALA A 254 -13.78 -13.39 -7.05
N SER A 255 -13.32 -12.14 -7.17
CA SER A 255 -11.99 -11.83 -7.70
C SER A 255 -10.88 -12.32 -6.78
N ARG A 256 -9.95 -13.10 -7.35
CA ARG A 256 -8.74 -13.53 -6.66
C ARG A 256 -7.88 -12.33 -6.29
N THR A 257 -7.78 -11.34 -7.19
CA THR A 257 -7.04 -10.10 -6.93
C THR A 257 -7.61 -9.35 -5.73
N TYR A 258 -8.93 -9.24 -5.60
CA TYR A 258 -9.54 -8.56 -4.46
C TYR A 258 -9.25 -9.28 -3.14
N ARG A 259 -9.44 -10.61 -3.11
CA ARG A 259 -9.17 -11.44 -1.93
C ARG A 259 -7.71 -11.34 -1.48
N LEU A 260 -6.77 -11.40 -2.43
CA LEU A 260 -5.34 -11.23 -2.13
C LEU A 260 -5.01 -9.83 -1.62
N ASN A 261 -5.67 -8.77 -2.12
CA ASN A 261 -5.50 -7.41 -1.59
C ASN A 261 -5.99 -7.31 -0.13
N LEU A 262 -7.16 -7.87 0.18
CA LEU A 262 -7.69 -7.90 1.55
C LEU A 262 -6.72 -8.63 2.48
N LEU A 263 -6.36 -9.87 2.16
CA LEU A 263 -5.38 -10.63 2.94
C LEU A 263 -4.04 -9.88 3.08
N GLY A 264 -3.57 -9.27 1.99
CA GLY A 264 -2.36 -8.47 1.91
C GLY A 264 -2.34 -7.34 2.91
N SER A 265 -3.47 -6.63 3.05
CA SER A 265 -3.67 -5.54 4.01
C SER A 265 -3.96 -5.99 5.44
N GLY A 266 -4.04 -7.30 5.68
CA GLY A 266 -4.47 -7.85 6.98
C GLY A 266 -5.99 -7.79 7.21
N SER A 267 -6.77 -7.45 6.17
CA SER A 267 -8.23 -7.42 6.24
C SER A 267 -8.79 -8.82 5.97
N PRO A 268 -9.84 -9.25 6.70
CA PRO A 268 -10.49 -10.52 6.41
C PRO A 268 -11.27 -10.44 5.09
N VAL A 269 -11.52 -11.60 4.48
CA VAL A 269 -12.36 -11.71 3.28
C VAL A 269 -13.80 -11.98 3.70
N PRO A 270 -14.75 -11.06 3.45
CA PRO A 270 -16.12 -11.22 3.91
C PRO A 270 -16.84 -12.32 3.13
N ALA A 271 -17.84 -12.93 3.77
CA ALA A 271 -18.73 -13.88 3.13
C ALA A 271 -19.63 -13.24 2.05
N GLY A 272 -20.15 -14.10 1.17
CA GLY A 272 -21.11 -13.76 0.14
C GLY A 272 -20.49 -13.63 -1.25
N GLU A 273 -21.28 -13.09 -2.17
CA GLU A 273 -20.96 -12.98 -3.59
C GLU A 273 -21.28 -11.58 -4.12
N GLY A 274 -20.76 -11.30 -5.31
CA GLY A 274 -21.06 -10.08 -6.06
C GLY A 274 -20.19 -8.89 -5.68
N TRP A 275 -20.65 -7.72 -6.12
CA TRP A 275 -19.91 -6.48 -6.08
C TRP A 275 -20.08 -5.75 -4.75
N ARG A 276 -18.98 -5.28 -4.18
CA ARG A 276 -18.94 -4.53 -2.91
C ARG A 276 -18.33 -3.16 -3.11
N PRO A 277 -18.80 -2.13 -2.37
CA PRO A 277 -18.14 -0.83 -2.37
C PRO A 277 -16.65 -0.96 -2.06
N TYR A 278 -15.81 -0.36 -2.91
CA TYR A 278 -14.35 -0.40 -2.80
C TYR A 278 -13.76 1.00 -2.59
N ALA A 279 -14.19 1.97 -3.40
CA ALA A 279 -13.76 3.36 -3.25
C ALA A 279 -14.87 4.34 -3.66
N ALA A 280 -14.82 5.54 -3.10
CA ALA A 280 -15.69 6.65 -3.49
C ALA A 280 -15.39 7.11 -4.94
N PRO A 281 -16.23 7.99 -5.53
CA PRO A 281 -15.92 8.55 -6.84
C PRO A 281 -14.56 9.26 -6.88
N GLY A 282 -13.73 8.92 -7.87
CA GLY A 282 -12.39 9.48 -8.03
C GLY A 282 -11.36 8.44 -8.52
N PRO A 283 -10.07 8.72 -8.32
CA PRO A 283 -9.01 7.74 -8.57
C PRO A 283 -9.18 6.51 -7.69
N VAL A 284 -8.85 5.34 -8.23
CA VAL A 284 -8.81 4.08 -7.48
C VAL A 284 -7.38 3.59 -7.37
N SER A 285 -7.03 2.97 -6.24
CA SER A 285 -5.73 2.35 -6.06
C SER A 285 -5.84 0.94 -5.52
N TRP A 286 -4.97 0.04 -5.99
CA TRP A 286 -4.85 -1.33 -5.51
C TRP A 286 -3.42 -1.82 -5.66
N THR A 287 -3.04 -2.82 -4.85
CA THR A 287 -1.79 -3.56 -5.03
C THR A 287 -2.02 -4.68 -6.05
N ASP A 288 -1.10 -4.85 -6.98
CA ASP A 288 -1.21 -5.90 -8.00
C ASP A 288 0.01 -6.82 -7.97
N ALA A 289 -0.23 -8.13 -7.88
CA ALA A 289 0.85 -9.10 -7.84
C ALA A 289 1.68 -9.13 -9.13
N ARG A 290 1.13 -8.65 -10.26
CA ARG A 290 1.86 -8.53 -11.54
C ARG A 290 2.97 -7.48 -11.49
N LEU A 291 2.90 -6.53 -10.56
CA LEU A 291 3.91 -5.49 -10.39
C LEU A 291 5.06 -5.95 -9.47
N VAL A 292 4.93 -7.10 -8.80
CA VAL A 292 5.96 -7.66 -7.92
C VAL A 292 6.94 -8.49 -8.76
N PRO A 293 8.25 -8.17 -8.73
CA PRO A 293 9.25 -8.90 -9.50
C PRO A 293 9.43 -10.31 -8.99
N ARG A 294 9.79 -11.22 -9.89
CA ARG A 294 10.20 -12.57 -9.54
C ARG A 294 11.70 -12.56 -9.21
N PRO A 295 12.16 -13.27 -8.16
CA PRO A 295 13.55 -13.21 -7.70
C PRO A 295 14.58 -13.64 -8.76
N ASP A 296 14.17 -14.50 -9.70
CA ASP A 296 15.08 -15.15 -10.66
C ASP A 296 15.19 -14.41 -12.00
N ASP A 297 14.47 -13.29 -12.17
CA ASP A 297 14.46 -12.54 -13.43
C ASP A 297 15.49 -11.39 -13.41
N ASP A 298 16.67 -11.64 -13.94
CA ASP A 298 17.67 -10.60 -14.31
C ASP A 298 17.18 -9.73 -15.50
N THR A 299 16.07 -10.13 -16.15
CA THR A 299 15.44 -9.35 -17.21
C THR A 299 14.35 -8.44 -16.66
N PRO A 300 14.19 -7.21 -17.20
CA PRO A 300 13.08 -6.34 -16.82
C PRO A 300 11.75 -7.06 -17.02
N ALA A 301 11.07 -7.41 -15.92
CA ALA A 301 9.77 -8.05 -16.00
C ALA A 301 8.75 -7.05 -16.54
N ARG A 302 8.02 -7.42 -17.59
CA ARG A 302 6.93 -6.61 -18.14
C ARG A 302 5.62 -7.02 -17.49
N TRP A 303 4.78 -6.06 -17.17
CA TRP A 303 3.46 -6.29 -16.59
C TRP A 303 2.37 -5.70 -17.48
N ALA A 304 1.17 -6.28 -17.40
CA ALA A 304 0.00 -5.82 -18.10
C ALA A 304 -1.27 -6.07 -17.27
N VAL A 305 -2.13 -5.05 -17.15
CA VAL A 305 -3.45 -5.14 -16.53
C VAL A 305 -4.52 -4.81 -17.57
N PRO A 306 -5.38 -5.76 -17.97
CA PRO A 306 -6.49 -5.50 -18.87
C PRO A 306 -7.52 -4.57 -18.23
N VAL A 307 -8.02 -3.61 -19.00
CA VAL A 307 -9.05 -2.65 -18.62
C VAL A 307 -10.08 -2.55 -19.75
N LEU A 308 -11.36 -2.70 -19.44
CA LEU A 308 -12.47 -2.44 -20.35
C LEU A 308 -12.97 -1.02 -20.15
N LEU A 309 -12.94 -0.20 -21.21
CA LEU A 309 -13.48 1.16 -21.27
C LEU A 309 -14.71 1.14 -22.20
N GLY A 310 -15.90 1.08 -21.62
CA GLY A 310 -17.08 0.67 -22.39
C GLY A 310 -16.84 -0.73 -22.97
N ASP A 311 -16.96 -0.85 -24.30
CA ASP A 311 -16.75 -2.11 -25.03
C ASP A 311 -15.31 -2.31 -25.52
N ARG A 312 -14.41 -1.36 -25.26
CA ARG A 312 -13.03 -1.38 -25.74
C ARG A 312 -12.09 -1.93 -24.68
N GLU A 313 -11.40 -3.02 -24.97
CA GLU A 313 -10.27 -3.50 -24.15
C GLU A 313 -9.02 -2.66 -24.44
N VAL A 314 -8.41 -2.16 -23.37
CA VAL A 314 -7.07 -1.55 -23.35
C VAL A 314 -6.22 -2.23 -22.29
N ARG A 315 -4.90 -1.97 -22.28
CA ARG A 315 -3.98 -2.52 -21.28
C ARG A 315 -3.18 -1.41 -20.63
N LEU A 316 -3.14 -1.43 -19.30
CA LEU A 316 -2.14 -0.72 -18.54
C LEU A 316 -0.86 -1.56 -18.56
N THR A 317 0.26 -1.00 -18.99
CA THR A 317 1.51 -1.75 -19.13
C THR A 317 2.68 -1.00 -18.51
N GLY A 318 3.77 -1.72 -18.28
CA GLY A 318 5.02 -1.15 -17.82
C GLY A 318 6.10 -2.20 -17.61
N GLY A 319 7.22 -1.77 -17.04
CA GLY A 319 8.33 -2.62 -16.64
C GLY A 319 8.56 -2.60 -15.12
N VAL A 320 9.21 -3.63 -14.62
CA VAL A 320 9.82 -3.68 -13.29
C VAL A 320 11.32 -3.75 -13.50
N ARG A 321 12.06 -2.80 -12.94
CA ARG A 321 13.52 -2.79 -12.99
C ARG A 321 14.11 -2.88 -11.59
N HIS A 322 15.21 -3.61 -11.48
CA HIS A 322 16.04 -3.56 -10.30
C HIS A 322 16.81 -2.23 -10.26
N VAL A 323 16.87 -1.61 -9.09
CA VAL A 323 17.62 -0.40 -8.80
C VAL A 323 18.61 -0.75 -7.69
N PRO A 324 19.92 -0.81 -7.99
CA PRO A 324 20.94 -1.12 -7.00
C PRO A 324 20.91 -0.16 -5.81
N GLN A 325 21.28 -0.67 -4.63
CA GLN A 325 21.42 0.16 -3.43
C GLN A 325 22.62 1.14 -3.60
N PRO A 326 22.48 2.45 -3.31
CA PRO A 326 23.59 3.39 -3.34
C PRO A 326 24.68 2.95 -2.34
N GLY A 327 25.89 2.70 -2.85
CA GLY A 327 27.03 2.22 -2.06
C GLY A 327 27.62 0.88 -2.52
N GLU A 328 26.92 0.12 -3.36
CA GLU A 328 27.45 -1.13 -3.95
C GLU A 328 28.11 -0.94 -5.34
N SER A 329 28.36 0.31 -5.76
CA SER A 329 29.17 0.55 -6.96
C SER A 329 30.62 0.16 -6.67
N THR A 330 30.98 -1.08 -6.99
CA THR A 330 32.38 -1.55 -7.10
C THR A 330 33.03 -0.94 -8.34
N GLY A 331 33.20 0.39 -8.35
CA GLY A 331 33.92 1.12 -9.38
C GLY A 331 34.69 2.28 -8.74
N PRO A 332 36.01 2.40 -8.95
CA PRO A 332 36.74 3.56 -8.47
C PRO A 332 36.41 4.75 -9.38
N GLY A 333 35.81 5.78 -8.81
CA GLY A 333 35.77 7.12 -9.40
C GLY A 333 34.37 7.62 -9.73
N THR A 334 33.87 8.56 -8.91
CA THR A 334 33.48 9.94 -9.33
C THR A 334 32.83 10.68 -8.14
N ASP A 335 33.53 10.75 -7.00
CA ASP A 335 33.07 11.54 -5.83
C ASP A 335 33.02 13.06 -6.10
N GLY A 336 33.46 13.53 -7.27
CA GLY A 336 33.51 14.95 -7.62
C GLY A 336 32.19 15.56 -8.11
N VAL A 337 31.24 14.77 -8.65
CA VAL A 337 30.11 15.34 -9.40
C VAL A 337 28.88 15.63 -8.50
N GLN A 338 28.67 14.84 -7.44
CA GLN A 338 27.51 15.05 -6.56
C GLN A 338 27.67 16.23 -5.60
N ALA A 339 28.90 16.52 -5.15
CA ALA A 339 29.17 17.71 -4.32
C ALA A 339 28.99 19.02 -5.11
N ALA A 340 29.36 19.04 -6.39
CA ALA A 340 29.21 20.21 -7.25
C ALA A 340 27.73 20.51 -7.58
N ALA A 341 26.91 19.48 -7.80
CA ALA A 341 25.47 19.65 -8.06
C ALA A 341 24.72 20.17 -6.82
N LEU A 342 25.06 19.69 -5.62
CA LEU A 342 24.46 20.17 -4.38
C LEU A 342 24.88 21.62 -4.07
N ALA A 343 26.15 21.96 -4.30
CA ALA A 343 26.65 23.33 -4.13
C ALA A 343 25.96 24.32 -5.09
N ALA A 344 25.73 23.93 -6.34
CA ALA A 344 25.04 24.78 -7.33
C ALA A 344 23.59 25.11 -6.93
N VAL A 345 22.86 24.13 -6.37
CA VAL A 345 21.47 24.33 -5.88
C VAL A 345 21.45 25.27 -4.68
N ILE A 346 22.39 25.13 -3.74
CA ILE A 346 22.49 26.00 -2.56
C ILE A 346 22.80 27.46 -2.98
N VAL A 347 23.71 27.67 -3.94
CA VAL A 347 24.04 29.01 -4.45
C VAL A 347 22.84 29.66 -5.15
N LEU A 348 22.08 28.90 -5.95
CA LEU A 348 20.88 29.40 -6.63
C LEU A 348 19.77 29.82 -5.66
N LEU A 349 19.55 29.04 -4.60
CA LEU A 349 18.60 29.35 -3.54
C LEU A 349 19.04 30.56 -2.71
N GLY A 350 20.34 30.67 -2.40
CA GLY A 350 20.91 31.83 -1.71
C GLY A 350 20.77 33.13 -2.52
N ALA A 351 21.02 33.09 -3.82
CA ALA A 351 20.91 34.25 -4.70
C ALA A 351 19.47 34.75 -4.85
N THR A 352 18.49 33.83 -4.95
CA THR A 352 17.06 34.19 -5.03
C THR A 352 16.55 34.77 -3.71
N ALA A 353 16.94 34.20 -2.57
CA ALA A 353 16.60 34.77 -1.26
C ALA A 353 17.20 36.16 -1.03
N GLY A 354 18.47 36.37 -1.44
CA GLY A 354 19.14 37.67 -1.36
C GLY A 354 18.47 38.75 -2.22
N ALA A 355 18.08 38.41 -3.45
CA ALA A 355 17.38 39.33 -4.35
C ALA A 355 16.00 39.75 -3.81
N LEU A 356 15.27 38.81 -3.17
CA LEU A 356 13.99 39.12 -2.53
C LEU A 356 14.16 40.00 -1.29
N ALA A 357 15.18 39.76 -0.46
CA ALA A 357 15.46 40.58 0.72
C ALA A 357 15.83 42.03 0.34
N LEU A 358 16.65 42.22 -0.71
CA LEU A 358 17.02 43.54 -1.23
C LEU A 358 15.81 44.29 -1.79
N ARG A 359 14.92 43.60 -2.51
CA ARG A 359 13.69 44.19 -3.03
C ARG A 359 12.75 44.64 -1.91
N ASN A 360 12.61 43.85 -0.85
CA ASN A 360 11.74 44.18 0.28
C ASN A 360 12.27 45.37 1.11
N ARG A 361 13.60 45.49 1.24
CA ARG A 361 14.23 46.64 1.90
C ARG A 361 13.94 47.96 1.17
N ARG A 362 13.98 47.98 -0.17
CA ARG A 362 13.64 49.19 -0.95
C ARG A 362 12.20 49.66 -0.72
N LEU A 363 11.26 48.72 -0.64
CA LEU A 363 9.84 49.03 -0.42
C LEU A 363 9.56 49.61 0.98
N HIS A 364 10.36 49.25 1.98
CA HIS A 364 10.23 49.83 3.33
C HIS A 364 10.84 51.23 3.43
N THR A 365 11.92 51.52 2.71
CA THR A 365 12.51 52.86 2.69
C THR A 365 11.58 53.87 1.99
N GLU A 366 10.85 53.46 0.96
CA GLU A 366 9.88 54.33 0.27
C GLU A 366 8.62 54.63 1.09
N ARG A 367 8.22 53.75 2.02
CA ARG A 367 7.06 53.96 2.90
C ARG A 367 7.34 54.83 4.12
N GLY A 368 8.60 55.04 4.48
CA GLY A 368 9.00 55.87 5.63
C GLY A 368 8.81 57.38 5.43
N LEU A 369 8.57 57.84 4.20
CA LEU A 369 8.51 59.27 3.87
C LEU A 369 7.11 59.91 3.93
N VAL A 370 6.04 59.15 4.26
CA VAL A 370 4.64 59.65 4.11
C VAL A 370 3.88 59.81 5.43
N SER A 371 4.45 59.55 6.61
CA SER A 371 3.68 59.61 7.86
C SER A 371 4.34 60.43 8.98
N SER A 372 4.23 61.75 8.90
CA SER A 372 4.31 62.64 10.06
C SER A 372 3.19 63.69 10.00
N ARG A 373 2.04 63.38 10.63
CA ARG A 373 1.03 64.38 11.00
C ARG A 373 0.74 64.23 12.49
N PRO A 374 1.00 65.24 13.33
CA PRO A 374 0.77 65.15 14.76
C PRO A 374 -0.71 65.35 15.11
N SER A 375 -1.22 64.47 15.97
CA SER A 375 -2.56 64.52 16.56
C SER A 375 -2.52 65.27 17.88
N SER A 376 -3.28 66.36 17.99
CA SER A 376 -3.43 67.19 19.18
C SER A 376 -4.26 66.50 20.28
N SER A 377 -3.81 66.67 21.51
CA SER A 377 -4.38 66.21 22.78
C SER A 377 -5.70 66.88 23.17
N ARG A 378 -6.57 66.16 23.90
CA ARG A 378 -7.68 66.71 24.70
C ARG A 378 -7.72 66.01 26.07
N PRO A 379 -7.89 66.73 27.20
CA PRO A 379 -7.68 66.19 28.55
C PRO A 379 -8.96 65.60 29.19
N PRO A 380 -8.84 64.87 30.33
CA PRO A 380 -9.94 64.19 30.99
C PRO A 380 -10.65 65.06 32.04
N GLY A 381 -11.97 64.93 32.10
CA GLY A 381 -12.84 65.49 33.16
C GLY A 381 -13.45 64.37 34.00
N ALA A 382 -13.62 64.65 35.28
CA ALA A 382 -13.76 63.72 36.40
C ALA A 382 -15.20 63.44 36.88
N ASN A 383 -15.32 62.38 37.70
CA ASN A 383 -16.22 62.12 38.85
C ASN A 383 -17.71 61.76 38.65
N ALA A 384 -18.04 60.50 39.00
CA ALA A 384 -18.87 59.98 40.14
C ALA A 384 -20.24 60.63 40.48
N PRO A 385 -21.15 59.96 41.24
CA PRO A 385 -21.10 58.64 41.89
C PRO A 385 -21.91 57.51 41.24
#